data_AF-A0A6I2TZI8-F1
#
_entry.id   AF-A0A6I2TZI8-F1
#
_cell.length_a   1.000
_cell.length_b   1.000
_cell.length_c   1.000
_cell.angle_alpha   90.00
_cell.angle_beta   90.00
_cell.angle_gamma   90.00
#
_symmetry.space_group_name_H-M   'P 1'
#
loop_
_entity.id
_entity.type
_entity.pdbx_description
1 polymer ?
#
loop_
_entity_poly.entity_id
_entity_poly.type
_entity_poly.pdbx_seq_one_letter_code
_entity_poly.pdbx_strand_id
1 'polypeptide(L)'
;MESRPVRLGWLSLLLTVIILCLATLSVLSFSTARADLALAQKQARQAQSVYALECAGQQWLAELDAALAQAGDTAELDALLPHGTAREGPGVSAVLEGADGRSLSVFAELTADGGYSVIQWRQSAEWAGKAEAPALFGTVREE
;
A
#
# COMPACT_ATOMS: atom_id res chain seq x y z
N MET A 1 -11.98 -68.58 13.82
CA MET A 1 -11.48 -67.27 13.34
C MET A 1 -10.53 -66.75 14.39
N GLU A 2 -9.22 -66.84 14.13
CA GLU A 2 -8.15 -66.50 15.06
C GLU A 2 -8.11 -64.98 15.30
N SER A 3 -8.59 -64.53 16.45
CA SER A 3 -8.47 -63.14 16.88
C SER A 3 -7.07 -62.93 17.47
N ARG A 4 -6.09 -62.56 16.63
CA ARG A 4 -4.77 -62.11 17.10
C ARG A 4 -4.98 -60.94 18.08
N PRO A 5 -4.49 -61.03 19.33
CA PRO A 5 -4.58 -59.90 20.25
C PRO A 5 -3.73 -58.77 19.70
N VAL A 6 -4.39 -57.73 19.20
CA VAL A 6 -3.75 -56.47 18.84
C VAL A 6 -2.98 -56.02 20.09
N ARG A 7 -1.66 -55.82 19.99
CA ARG A 7 -0.88 -55.32 21.12
C ARG A 7 -1.28 -53.85 21.36
N LEU A 8 -2.35 -53.60 22.13
CA LEU A 8 -2.94 -52.27 22.31
C LEU A 8 -1.93 -51.19 22.75
N GLY A 9 -0.83 -51.57 23.42
CA GLY A 9 0.18 -50.63 23.91
C GLY A 9 0.92 -49.83 22.83
N TRP A 10 1.38 -50.45 21.73
CA TRP A 10 2.14 -49.73 20.70
C TRP A 10 1.22 -48.88 19.80
N LEU A 11 0.02 -49.37 19.50
CA LEU A 11 -0.97 -48.63 18.73
C LEU A 11 -1.40 -47.36 19.48
N SER A 12 -1.63 -47.46 20.80
CA SER A 12 -1.92 -46.30 21.64
C SER A 12 -0.78 -45.28 21.60
N LEU A 13 0.48 -45.73 21.64
CA LEU A 13 1.63 -44.83 21.59
C LEU A 13 1.73 -44.11 20.24
N LEU A 14 1.54 -44.81 19.13
CA LEU A 14 1.51 -44.20 17.80
C LEU A 14 0.40 -43.15 17.68
N LEU A 15 -0.80 -43.47 18.17
CA LEU A 15 -1.92 -42.53 18.16
C LEU A 15 -1.62 -41.27 18.98
N THR A 16 -1.04 -41.41 20.18
CA THR A 16 -0.66 -40.26 21.01
C THR A 16 0.36 -39.37 20.30
N VAL A 17 1.39 -39.95 19.66
CA VAL A 17 2.38 -39.19 18.90
C VAL A 17 1.75 -38.46 17.72
N ILE A 18 0.87 -39.13 16.97
CA ILE A 18 0.16 -38.52 15.84
C ILE A 18 -0.71 -37.34 16.34
N ILE A 19 -1.46 -37.51 17.43
CA ILE A 19 -2.28 -36.44 18.00
C ILE A 19 -1.41 -35.26 18.43
N LEU A 20 -0.27 -35.51 19.09
CA LEU A 20 0.67 -34.46 19.47
C LEU A 20 1.21 -33.72 18.24
N CYS A 21 1.59 -34.43 17.18
CA CYS A 21 2.03 -33.83 15.92
C CYS A 21 0.93 -33.01 15.24
N LEU A 22 -0.31 -33.50 15.21
CA LEU A 22 -1.43 -32.75 14.65
C LEU A 22 -1.74 -31.48 15.46
N ALA A 23 -1.61 -31.56 16.79
CA ALA A 23 -1.78 -30.39 17.65
C ALA A 23 -0.70 -29.34 17.38
N THR A 24 0.58 -29.72 17.30
CA THR A 24 1.66 -28.77 17.01
C THR A 24 1.55 -28.18 15.61
N LEU A 25 1.23 -29.00 14.61
CA LEU A 25 0.98 -28.53 13.24
C LEU A 25 -0.20 -27.56 13.18
N SER A 26 -1.30 -27.85 13.89
CA SER A 26 -2.48 -26.98 13.95
C SER A 26 -2.16 -25.62 14.55
N VAL A 27 -1.42 -25.58 15.67
CA VAL A 27 -0.98 -24.33 16.31
C VAL A 27 -0.06 -23.53 15.37
N LEU A 28 0.88 -24.21 14.71
CA LEU A 28 1.78 -23.56 13.76
C LEU A 28 1.01 -22.99 12.55
N SER A 29 0.10 -23.76 11.96
CA SER A 29 -0.76 -23.30 10.87
C SER A 29 -1.61 -22.09 11.27
N PHE A 30 -2.17 -22.07 12.47
CA PHE A 30 -2.92 -20.93 12.98
C PHE A 30 -2.03 -19.69 13.16
N SER A 31 -0.82 -19.87 13.70
CA SER A 31 0.15 -18.78 13.85
C SER A 31 0.55 -18.19 12.50
N THR A 32 0.84 -19.04 11.50
CA THR A 32 1.17 -18.61 10.13
C THR A 32 0.00 -17.86 9.50
N ALA A 33 -1.23 -18.39 9.58
CA ALA A 33 -2.42 -17.72 9.03
C ALA A 33 -2.65 -16.33 9.63
N ARG A 34 -2.38 -16.14 10.93
CA ARG A 34 -2.45 -14.81 11.57
C ARG A 34 -1.37 -13.86 11.07
N ALA A 35 -0.15 -14.36 10.86
CA ALA A 35 0.94 -13.55 10.30
C ALA A 35 0.63 -13.13 8.86
N ASP A 36 0.09 -14.06 8.05
CA ASP A 36 -0.34 -13.79 6.67
C ASP A 36 -1.46 -12.76 6.63
N LEU A 37 -2.44 -12.85 7.52
CA LEU A 37 -3.51 -11.84 7.63
C LEU A 37 -2.94 -10.46 7.97
N ALA A 38 -2.03 -10.38 8.94
CA ALA A 38 -1.42 -9.11 9.32
C ALA A 38 -0.59 -8.51 8.17
N LEU A 39 0.09 -9.33 7.38
CA LEU A 39 0.83 -8.90 6.20
C LEU A 39 -0.13 -8.44 5.09
N ALA A 40 -1.18 -9.21 4.80
CA ALA A 40 -2.19 -8.85 3.81
C ALA A 40 -2.88 -7.52 4.13
N GLN A 41 -3.20 -7.28 5.40
CA GLN A 41 -3.76 -6.00 5.85
C GLN A 41 -2.79 -4.82 5.66
N LYS A 42 -1.49 -5.02 5.88
CA LYS A 42 -0.48 -4.00 5.61
C LYS A 42 -0.37 -3.72 4.11
N GLN A 43 -0.34 -4.76 3.28
CA GLN A 43 -0.30 -4.62 1.82
C GLN A 43 -1.56 -3.93 1.29
N ALA A 44 -2.74 -4.27 1.80
CA ALA A 44 -4.00 -3.63 1.41
C ALA A 44 -3.99 -2.13 1.73
N ARG A 45 -3.51 -1.73 2.91
CA ARG A 45 -3.37 -0.31 3.28
C ARG A 45 -2.38 0.43 2.38
N GLN A 46 -1.23 -0.19 2.10
CA GLN A 46 -0.24 0.40 1.19
C GLN A 46 -0.81 0.58 -0.22
N ALA A 47 -1.52 -0.43 -0.75
CA ALA A 47 -2.17 -0.36 -2.05
C ALA A 47 -3.24 0.75 -2.06
N GLN A 48 -4.09 0.82 -1.03
CA GLN A 48 -5.10 1.87 -0.92
C GLN A 48 -4.47 3.28 -0.92
N SER A 49 -3.36 3.47 -0.20
CA SER A 49 -2.61 4.72 -0.20
C SER A 49 -2.04 5.06 -1.58
N VAL A 50 -1.46 4.09 -2.32
CA VAL A 50 -0.99 4.30 -3.71
C VAL A 50 -2.16 4.73 -4.59
N TYR A 51 -3.26 3.98 -4.57
CA TYR A 51 -4.37 4.20 -5.50
C TYR A 51 -5.15 5.49 -5.20
N ALA A 52 -5.25 5.89 -3.93
CA ALA A 52 -5.82 7.20 -3.58
C ALA A 52 -5.03 8.34 -4.22
N LEU A 53 -3.70 8.22 -4.22
CA LEU A 53 -2.81 9.22 -4.79
C LEU A 53 -2.84 9.23 -6.33
N GLU A 54 -2.91 8.04 -6.95
CA GLU A 54 -3.16 7.91 -8.39
C GLU A 54 -4.48 8.57 -8.79
N CYS A 55 -5.54 8.32 -8.02
CA CYS A 55 -6.85 8.92 -8.27
C CYS A 55 -6.82 10.45 -8.16
N ALA A 56 -6.10 10.99 -7.17
CA ALA A 56 -5.90 12.43 -7.04
C ALA A 56 -5.14 13.01 -8.24
N GLY A 57 -4.12 12.31 -8.74
CA GLY A 57 -3.39 12.71 -9.94
C GLY A 57 -4.29 12.75 -11.18
N GLN A 58 -5.11 11.71 -11.38
CA GLN A 58 -6.04 11.65 -12.51
C GLN A 58 -7.12 12.75 -12.41
N GLN A 59 -7.59 13.04 -11.20
CA GLN A 59 -8.52 14.14 -10.95
C GLN A 59 -7.88 15.50 -11.30
N TRP A 60 -6.63 15.73 -10.90
CA TRP A 60 -5.89 16.94 -11.26
C TRP A 60 -5.72 17.08 -12.79
N LEU A 61 -5.42 15.99 -13.50
CA LEU A 61 -5.35 16.00 -14.96
C LEU A 61 -6.71 16.33 -15.59
N ALA A 62 -7.81 15.80 -15.06
CA ALA A 62 -9.16 16.12 -15.54
C ALA A 62 -9.52 17.60 -15.32
N GLU A 63 -9.08 18.20 -14.22
CA GLU A 63 -9.25 19.64 -13.97
C GLU A 63 -8.38 20.49 -14.92
N LEU A 64 -7.16 20.04 -15.22
CA LEU A 64 -6.30 20.67 -16.22
C LEU A 64 -6.92 20.60 -17.63
N ASP A 65 -7.48 19.45 -18.02
CA ASP A 65 -8.23 19.28 -19.27
C ASP A 65 -9.42 20.25 -19.34
N ALA A 66 -10.18 20.39 -18.24
CA ALA A 66 -11.28 21.35 -18.17
C ALA A 66 -10.81 22.80 -18.28
N ALA A 67 -9.66 23.15 -17.70
CA ALA A 67 -9.08 24.49 -17.81
C ALA A 67 -8.64 24.80 -19.25
N LEU A 68 -7.97 23.85 -19.92
CA LEU A 68 -7.55 23.98 -21.31
C LEU A 68 -8.73 24.10 -22.28
N ALA A 69 -9.82 23.37 -22.03
CA ALA A 69 -11.03 23.46 -22.84
C ALA A 69 -11.76 24.81 -22.72
N GLN A 70 -11.60 25.51 -21.58
CA GLN A 70 -12.29 26.77 -21.29
C GLN A 70 -11.44 27.99 -21.62
N ALA A 71 -10.12 27.89 -21.54
CA ALA A 71 -9.21 29.00 -21.77
C ALA A 71 -9.11 29.35 -23.27
N GLY A 72 -9.35 30.62 -23.60
CA GLY A 72 -9.12 31.15 -24.94
C GLY A 72 -7.66 31.60 -25.17
N ASP A 73 -6.95 31.90 -24.09
CA ASP A 73 -5.53 32.31 -24.12
C ASP A 73 -4.77 31.83 -22.87
N THR A 74 -3.48 32.14 -22.79
CA THR A 74 -2.63 31.73 -21.67
C THR A 74 -2.95 32.43 -20.35
N ALA A 75 -3.48 33.66 -20.39
CA ALA A 75 -3.79 34.41 -19.17
C ALA A 75 -5.09 33.88 -18.52
N GLU A 76 -6.08 33.53 -19.34
CA GLU A 76 -7.28 32.82 -18.89
C GLU A 76 -6.94 31.42 -18.36
N LEU A 77 -6.04 30.71 -19.05
CA LEU A 77 -5.58 29.40 -18.58
C LEU A 77 -4.97 29.50 -17.19
N ASP A 78 -4.05 30.44 -16.96
CA ASP A 78 -3.38 30.61 -15.67
C ASP A 78 -4.37 30.92 -14.53
N ALA A 79 -5.50 31.58 -14.83
CA ALA A 79 -6.56 31.84 -13.85
C ALA A 79 -7.47 30.62 -13.58
N LEU A 80 -7.54 29.68 -14.53
CA LEU A 80 -8.37 28.47 -14.47
C LEU A 80 -7.59 27.23 -14.01
N LEU A 81 -6.28 27.34 -13.79
CA LEU A 81 -5.46 26.21 -13.36
C LEU A 81 -5.97 25.61 -12.04
N PRO A 82 -5.85 24.27 -11.87
CA PRO A 82 -6.21 23.61 -10.61
C PRO A 82 -5.43 24.18 -9.43
N HIS A 83 -6.04 24.18 -8.24
CA HIS A 83 -5.37 24.66 -7.03
C HIS A 83 -4.08 23.88 -6.74
N GLY A 84 -3.03 24.58 -6.30
CA GLY A 84 -1.72 23.97 -6.03
C GLY A 84 -0.88 23.68 -7.28
N THR A 85 -1.35 24.12 -8.46
CA THR A 85 -0.58 24.05 -9.71
C THR A 85 0.40 25.21 -9.78
N ALA A 86 1.66 24.92 -10.10
CA ALA A 86 2.69 25.90 -10.40
C ALA A 86 2.97 25.92 -11.90
N ARG A 87 3.22 27.10 -12.46
CA ARG A 87 3.67 27.25 -13.84
C ARG A 87 5.19 27.05 -13.89
N GLU A 88 5.65 26.04 -14.61
CA GLU A 88 7.07 25.71 -14.75
C GLU A 88 7.48 25.70 -16.23
N GLY A 89 8.05 26.80 -16.69
CA GLY A 89 8.51 26.95 -18.08
C GLY A 89 7.36 26.72 -19.08
N PRO A 90 7.50 25.76 -20.03
CA PRO A 90 6.46 25.46 -21.01
C PRO A 90 5.26 24.68 -20.42
N GLY A 91 5.35 24.21 -19.17
CA GLY A 91 4.37 23.31 -18.57
C GLY A 91 3.78 23.81 -17.26
N VAL A 92 3.10 22.88 -16.60
CA VAL A 92 2.49 23.00 -15.28
C VAL A 92 2.92 21.83 -14.41
N SER A 93 3.20 22.10 -13.15
CA SER A 93 3.56 21.09 -12.14
C SER A 93 2.58 21.13 -10.98
N ALA A 94 2.40 19.98 -10.33
CA ALA A 94 1.66 19.88 -9.07
C ALA A 94 2.31 18.83 -8.17
N VAL A 95 2.23 19.06 -6.86
CA VAL A 95 2.60 18.08 -5.84
C VAL A 95 1.35 17.77 -5.04
N LEU A 96 0.86 16.54 -5.20
CA LEU A 96 -0.32 16.04 -4.52
C LEU A 96 0.14 15.26 -3.29
N GLU A 97 -0.36 15.64 -2.12
CA GLU A 97 -0.05 14.95 -0.87
C GLU A 97 -1.07 13.83 -0.62
N GLY A 98 -0.55 12.66 -0.26
CA GLY A 98 -1.32 11.49 0.13
C GLY A 98 -1.18 11.19 1.61
N ALA A 99 -1.76 10.06 2.03
CA ALA A 99 -1.58 9.53 3.37
C ALA A 99 -0.13 9.05 3.61
N ASP A 100 0.25 8.94 4.88
CA ASP A 100 1.51 8.32 5.31
C ASP A 100 2.80 8.98 4.77
N GLY A 101 2.78 10.29 4.52
CA GLY A 101 3.94 11.05 4.02
C GLY A 101 4.28 10.75 2.56
N ARG A 102 3.34 10.18 1.81
CA ARG A 102 3.47 9.98 0.37
C ARG A 102 3.03 11.20 -0.39
N SER A 103 3.66 11.43 -1.54
CA SER A 103 3.27 12.49 -2.45
C SER A 103 3.46 12.07 -3.90
N LEU A 104 2.70 12.67 -4.81
CA LEU A 104 2.79 12.46 -6.24
C LEU A 104 3.17 13.80 -6.87
N SER A 105 4.34 13.84 -7.49
CA SER A 105 4.80 14.98 -8.27
C SER A 105 4.46 14.74 -9.74
N VAL A 106 3.61 15.60 -10.29
CA VAL A 106 3.19 15.57 -11.70
C VAL A 106 3.77 16.78 -12.42
N PHE A 107 4.27 16.59 -13.63
CA PHE A 107 4.63 17.66 -14.55
C PHE A 107 4.05 17.36 -15.92
N ALA A 108 3.26 18.31 -16.44
CA ALA A 108 2.65 18.25 -17.76
C ALA A 108 3.13 19.43 -18.60
N GLU A 109 3.73 19.13 -19.75
CA GLU A 109 4.16 20.14 -20.71
C GLU A 109 3.00 20.49 -21.63
N LEU A 110 2.69 21.78 -21.77
CA LEU A 110 1.59 22.25 -22.60
C LEU A 110 2.01 22.25 -24.07
N THR A 111 1.16 21.75 -24.95
CA THR A 111 1.42 21.68 -26.39
C THR A 111 0.84 22.90 -27.11
N ALA A 112 1.44 23.26 -28.25
CA ALA A 112 0.94 24.37 -29.08
C ALA A 112 -0.48 24.12 -29.65
N ASP A 113 -0.89 22.85 -29.70
CA ASP A 113 -2.21 22.41 -30.19
C ASP A 113 -3.31 22.54 -29.12
N GLY A 114 -3.00 23.09 -27.95
CA GLY A 114 -3.96 23.29 -26.84
C GLY A 114 -4.17 22.08 -25.94
N GLY A 115 -3.29 21.07 -26.01
CA GLY A 115 -3.28 19.91 -25.12
C GLY A 115 -2.08 19.90 -24.17
N TYR A 116 -1.78 18.74 -23.61
CA TYR A 116 -0.57 18.53 -22.81
C TYR A 116 0.04 17.14 -23.01
N SER A 117 1.30 17.00 -22.60
CA SER A 117 1.99 15.72 -22.46
C SER A 117 2.49 15.58 -21.02
N VAL A 118 2.15 14.47 -20.36
CA VAL A 118 2.64 14.19 -19.01
C VAL A 118 4.08 13.72 -19.10
N ILE A 119 5.02 14.54 -18.64
CA ILE A 119 6.46 14.27 -18.69
C ILE A 119 6.94 13.61 -17.40
N GLN A 120 6.31 13.95 -16.27
CA GLN A 120 6.62 13.35 -14.97
C GLN A 120 5.37 12.85 -14.27
N TRP A 121 5.44 11.59 -13.83
CA TRP A 121 4.52 10.99 -12.88
C TRP A 121 5.33 10.24 -11.83
N ARG A 122 5.63 10.89 -10.71
CA ARG A 122 6.54 10.33 -9.70
C ARG A 122 5.91 10.32 -8.33
N GLN A 123 5.64 9.12 -7.82
CA GLN A 123 5.33 8.95 -6.41
C GLN A 123 6.61 8.93 -5.57
N SER A 124 6.58 9.64 -4.45
CA SER A 124 7.61 9.65 -3.43
C SER A 124 7.01 9.35 -2.06
N ALA A 125 7.81 8.82 -1.15
CA ALA A 125 7.42 8.61 0.24
C ALA A 125 8.53 9.16 1.11
N GLU A 126 8.23 10.15 1.94
CA GLU A 126 9.20 10.63 2.91
C GLU A 126 9.23 9.67 4.11
N TRP A 127 10.41 9.16 4.42
CA TRP A 127 10.59 8.28 5.56
C TRP A 127 10.56 9.11 6.86
N ALA A 128 9.42 9.11 7.56
CA ALA A 128 9.22 9.89 8.79
C ALA A 128 9.94 9.35 10.05
N GLY A 129 10.89 8.41 9.92
CA GLY A 129 11.78 7.97 11.01
C GLY A 129 11.17 7.25 12.21
N LYS A 130 9.85 7.24 12.38
CA LYS A 130 9.19 6.64 13.55
C LYS A 130 8.92 5.15 13.32
N ALA A 131 9.99 4.36 13.24
CA ALA A 131 9.88 2.94 13.53
C ALA A 131 9.74 2.80 15.05
N GLU A 132 8.53 2.72 15.56
CA GLU A 132 8.31 2.16 16.89
C GLU A 132 8.78 0.72 16.81
N ALA A 133 9.97 0.46 17.37
CA ALA A 133 10.51 -0.88 17.46
C ALA A 133 9.43 -1.73 18.12
N PRO A 134 8.97 -2.84 17.50
CA PRO A 134 8.09 -3.74 18.21
C PRO A 134 8.83 -4.12 19.49
N ALA A 135 8.20 -3.91 20.64
CA ALA A 135 8.69 -4.37 21.93
C ALA A 135 8.77 -5.91 21.87
N LEU A 136 9.82 -6.41 21.23
CA LEU A 136 10.06 -7.83 20.98
C LEU A 136 10.53 -8.55 22.24
N PHE A 137 10.89 -7.79 23.26
CA PHE A 137 11.17 -8.29 24.59
C PHE A 137 10.23 -7.57 25.54
N GLY A 138 9.24 -8.31 26.07
CA GLY A 138 8.55 -7.90 27.28
C GLY A 138 9.60 -7.51 28.31
N THR A 139 9.41 -6.39 28.98
CA THR A 139 10.24 -5.95 30.09
C THR A 139 10.41 -7.10 31.06
N VAL A 140 11.55 -7.78 31.03
CA VAL A 140 11.91 -8.76 32.06
C VAL A 140 12.06 -7.95 33.33
N ARG A 141 11.07 -8.07 34.21
CA ARG A 141 11.08 -7.51 35.55
C ARG A 141 12.11 -8.32 36.34
N GLU A 142 13.31 -7.81 36.46
CA GLU A 142 14.28 -8.29 37.45
C GLU A 142 13.75 -7.87 38.83
N GLU A 143 13.46 -8.87 39.66
CA GLU A 143 13.26 -8.75 41.12
C GLU A 143 14.54 -9.19 41.81
#